data_AF-I3ZBZ0-F1
#
_entry.id   AF-I3ZBZ0-F1
#
_cell.length_a   1.000
_cell.length_b   1.000
_cell.length_c   1.000
_cell.angle_alpha   90.00
_cell.angle_beta   90.00
_cell.angle_gamma   90.00
#
_symmetry.space_group_name_H-M   'P 1'
#
loop_
_entity.id
_entity.type
_entity.pdbx_description
1 polymer ?
#
loop_
_entity_poly.entity_id
_entity_poly.type
_entity_poly.pdbx_seq_one_letter_code
_entity_poly.pdbx_strand_id
1 'polypeptide(L)'
;MKTFAQVMLIAGLVGAAAIPAAADAQVYVRVGPPRPIFERRPPPPQYGYVWHAGYHRWDGARYVWVPGQYFAPPRPRAVWIGGRWVHGPRGYFWRDGYWR
;
A
#
# COMPACT_ATOMS: atom_id res chain seq x y z
N MET A 1 31.01 54.10 -4.21
CA MET A 1 30.20 55.07 -3.45
C MET A 1 29.03 55.52 -4.33
N LYS A 2 27.82 55.57 -3.75
CA LYS A 2 26.51 56.04 -4.29
C LYS A 2 25.74 54.99 -5.12
N THR A 3 24.94 54.08 -4.52
CA THR A 3 23.48 54.17 -4.19
C THR A 3 22.62 54.46 -5.44
N PHE A 4 21.59 53.68 -5.78
CA PHE A 4 20.24 53.74 -5.18
C PHE A 4 19.40 52.51 -5.53
N ALA A 5 18.63 52.03 -4.55
CA ALA A 5 17.57 51.03 -4.70
C ALA A 5 16.26 51.69 -5.16
N GLN A 6 15.41 50.97 -5.91
CA GLN A 6 13.94 51.04 -5.82
C GLN A 6 13.30 49.97 -6.72
N VAL A 7 12.72 48.90 -6.16
CA VAL A 7 11.30 48.71 -5.76
C VAL A 7 10.53 47.91 -6.83
N MET A 8 10.07 46.73 -6.36
CA MET A 8 8.88 45.89 -6.67
C MET A 8 7.96 46.33 -7.82
N LEU A 9 7.32 45.46 -8.62
CA LEU A 9 6.47 44.28 -8.30
C LEU A 9 6.10 43.67 -9.69
N ILE A 10 5.84 42.36 -9.86
CA ILE A 10 4.50 41.75 -10.13
C ILE A 10 4.80 40.29 -10.54
N ALA A 11 4.47 39.31 -9.68
CA ALA A 11 3.40 38.33 -9.84
C ALA A 11 3.44 37.45 -11.12
N GLY A 12 3.54 36.14 -10.94
CA GLY A 12 3.45 35.19 -12.04
C GLY A 12 3.40 33.72 -11.61
N LEU A 13 2.21 33.30 -11.16
CA LEU A 13 1.71 31.92 -11.18
C LEU A 13 2.49 30.87 -10.35
N VAL A 14 2.12 30.75 -9.07
CA VAL A 14 2.18 29.44 -8.41
C VAL A 14 1.17 28.57 -9.13
N GLY A 15 1.64 27.76 -10.09
CA GLY A 15 0.85 26.70 -10.66
C GLY A 15 0.45 25.76 -9.52
N ALA A 16 -0.81 25.83 -9.09
CA ALA A 16 -1.40 24.79 -8.29
C ALA A 16 -1.39 23.53 -9.15
N ALA A 17 -0.34 22.73 -9.05
CA ALA A 17 -0.34 21.38 -9.57
C ALA A 17 -1.44 20.67 -8.79
N ALA A 18 -2.60 20.50 -9.43
CA ALA A 18 -3.63 19.62 -8.94
C ALA A 18 -3.00 18.24 -8.84
N ILE A 19 -2.60 17.84 -7.63
CA ILE A 19 -2.17 16.48 -7.37
C ILE A 19 -3.41 15.65 -7.66
N PRO A 20 -3.42 14.79 -8.69
CA PRO A 20 -4.57 13.94 -8.94
C PRO A 20 -4.77 13.09 -7.68
N ALA A 21 -5.93 13.24 -7.04
CA ALA A 21 -6.33 12.35 -5.96
C ALA A 21 -6.40 10.94 -6.55
N ALA A 22 -5.54 10.03 -6.09
CA ALA A 22 -5.66 8.63 -6.44
C ALA A 22 -7.03 8.14 -5.98
N ALA A 23 -7.89 7.74 -6.91
CA ALA A 23 -9.16 7.12 -6.58
C ALA A 23 -8.90 5.66 -6.20
N ASP A 24 -9.27 5.27 -4.98
CA ASP A 24 -9.20 3.88 -4.54
C ASP A 24 -10.30 3.05 -5.23
N ALA A 25 -9.94 2.42 -6.36
CA ALA A 25 -10.85 1.52 -7.07
C ALA A 25 -10.89 0.15 -6.38
N GLN A 26 -11.97 -0.16 -5.67
CA GLN A 26 -12.17 -1.49 -5.07
C GLN A 26 -12.61 -2.51 -6.13
N VAL A 27 -11.81 -3.57 -6.31
CA VAL A 27 -12.15 -4.71 -7.17
C VAL A 27 -12.97 -5.73 -6.39
N TYR A 28 -14.10 -6.16 -6.98
CA TYR A 28 -14.96 -7.23 -6.45
C TYR A 28 -14.91 -8.46 -7.34
N VAL A 29 -14.79 -9.63 -6.72
CA VAL A 29 -14.74 -10.94 -7.36
C VAL A 29 -15.92 -11.78 -6.86
N ARG A 30 -16.66 -12.42 -7.77
CA ARG A 30 -17.83 -13.23 -7.39
C ARG A 30 -17.46 -14.57 -6.76
N VAL A 31 -16.38 -15.18 -7.26
CA VAL A 31 -15.84 -16.44 -6.74
C VAL A 31 -14.91 -16.10 -5.58
N GLY A 32 -15.03 -16.80 -4.45
CA GLY A 32 -14.13 -16.58 -3.31
C GLY A 32 -12.70 -17.05 -3.56
N PRO A 33 -11.71 -16.55 -2.79
CA PRO A 33 -10.34 -17.01 -2.91
C PRO A 33 -10.22 -18.50 -2.54
N PRO A 34 -9.23 -19.22 -3.11
CA PRO A 34 -8.85 -20.53 -2.63
C PRO A 34 -8.42 -20.48 -1.15
N ARG A 35 -8.29 -21.67 -0.55
CA ARG A 35 -7.78 -21.79 0.82
C ARG A 35 -6.38 -21.14 0.91
N PRO A 36 -6.07 -20.40 1.99
CA PRO A 36 -4.73 -19.87 2.20
C PRO A 36 -3.68 -20.98 2.15
N ILE A 37 -2.56 -20.70 1.50
CA ILE A 37 -1.41 -21.61 1.51
C ILE A 37 -0.59 -21.28 2.76
N PHE A 38 -0.30 -22.31 3.56
CA PHE A 38 0.58 -22.17 4.71
C PHE A 38 2.02 -22.35 4.25
N GLU A 39 2.80 -21.28 4.34
CA GLU A 39 4.21 -21.28 3.98
C GLU A 39 5.08 -21.53 5.21
N ARG A 40 6.15 -22.30 5.02
CA ARG A 40 7.23 -22.36 6.00
C ARG A 40 7.98 -21.02 5.97
N ARG A 41 7.85 -20.26 7.07
CA ARG A 41 8.56 -18.99 7.26
C ARG A 41 10.09 -19.26 7.33
N PRO A 42 10.91 -18.71 6.42
CA PRO A 42 12.37 -18.80 6.53
C PRO A 42 12.86 -17.96 7.72
N PRO A 43 14.14 -18.05 8.14
CA PRO A 43 14.69 -17.14 9.13
C PRO A 43 14.57 -15.67 8.67
N PRO A 44 14.36 -14.71 9.59
CA PRO A 44 14.36 -13.30 9.25
C PRO A 44 15.75 -12.85 8.77
N PRO A 45 15.83 -11.93 7.78
CA PRO A 45 17.11 -11.42 7.30
C PRO A 45 17.86 -10.61 8.36
N GLN A 46 17.13 -9.93 9.25
CA GLN A 46 17.68 -9.17 10.37
C GLN A 46 16.69 -9.15 11.54
N TYR A 47 17.20 -8.90 12.75
CA TYR A 47 16.37 -8.64 13.92
C TYR A 47 15.35 -7.52 13.66
N GLY A 48 14.12 -7.72 14.13
CA GLY A 48 13.03 -6.76 13.99
C GLY A 48 12.20 -6.86 12.70
N TYR A 49 12.65 -7.60 11.69
CA TYR A 49 11.85 -7.81 10.47
C TYR A 49 10.59 -8.64 10.75
N VAL A 50 9.46 -8.19 10.20
CA VAL A 50 8.16 -8.82 10.40
C VAL A 50 7.77 -9.60 9.15
N TRP A 51 7.17 -10.76 9.34
CA TRP A 51 6.70 -11.60 8.24
C TRP A 51 5.33 -11.16 7.76
N HIS A 52 5.24 -10.83 6.48
CA HIS A 52 4.00 -10.60 5.78
C HIS A 52 3.64 -11.91 5.10
N ALA A 53 2.61 -12.59 5.61
CA ALA A 53 2.17 -13.86 5.03
C ALA A 53 1.73 -13.70 3.58
N GLY A 54 1.97 -14.73 2.77
CA GLY A 54 1.49 -14.78 1.39
C GLY A 54 -0.03 -14.76 1.29
N TYR A 55 -0.53 -14.42 0.11
CA TYR A 55 -1.96 -14.30 -0.14
C TYR A 55 -2.32 -14.60 -1.60
N HIS A 56 -3.58 -14.96 -1.82
CA HIS A 56 -4.12 -15.08 -3.18
C HIS A 56 -4.47 -13.68 -3.71
N ARG A 57 -3.77 -13.20 -4.74
CA ARG A 57 -4.11 -11.97 -5.45
C ARG A 57 -5.02 -12.30 -6.63
N TRP A 58 -6.03 -11.48 -6.89
CA TRP A 58 -6.78 -11.55 -8.14
C TRP A 58 -6.04 -10.78 -9.24
N ASP A 59 -5.73 -11.41 -10.38
CA ASP A 59 -5.01 -10.78 -11.49
C ASP A 59 -5.93 -10.22 -12.60
N GLY A 60 -7.24 -10.35 -12.44
CA GLY A 60 -8.24 -10.01 -13.45
C GLY A 60 -8.92 -11.23 -14.07
N ALA A 61 -8.27 -12.41 -14.02
CA ALA A 61 -8.81 -13.65 -14.57
C ALA A 61 -8.81 -14.81 -13.56
N ARG A 62 -7.83 -14.86 -12.65
CA ARG A 62 -7.64 -15.94 -11.69
C ARG A 62 -6.96 -15.46 -10.40
N TYR A 63 -7.01 -16.34 -9.40
CA TYR A 63 -6.20 -16.19 -8.20
C TYR A 63 -4.78 -16.66 -8.46
N VAL A 64 -3.81 -15.80 -8.15
CA VAL A 64 -2.38 -16.09 -8.18
C VAL A 64 -1.82 -16.00 -6.76
N TRP A 65 -1.02 -16.99 -6.37
CA TRP A 65 -0.35 -16.96 -5.08
C TRP A 65 0.79 -15.94 -5.10
N VAL A 66 0.75 -15.00 -4.16
CA VAL A 66 1.86 -14.10 -3.86
C VAL A 66 2.55 -14.63 -2.60
N PRO A 67 3.82 -15.08 -2.68
CA PRO A 67 4.51 -15.63 -1.53
C PRO A 67 4.76 -14.57 -0.46
N GLY A 68 4.83 -15.02 0.80
CA GLY A 68 5.14 -14.16 1.92
C GLY A 68 6.57 -13.62 1.87
N GLN A 69 6.77 -12.47 2.51
CA GLN A 69 8.05 -11.78 2.54
C GLN A 69 8.26 -11.07 3.88
N TYR A 70 9.52 -10.89 4.24
CA TYR A 70 9.94 -10.09 5.37
C TYR A 70 10.05 -8.60 5.02
N PHE A 71 9.53 -7.74 5.90
CA PHE A 71 9.65 -6.29 5.79
C PHE A 71 10.21 -5.67 7.06
N ALA A 72 10.98 -4.60 6.89
CA ALA A 72 11.40 -3.76 8.00
C ALA A 72 10.18 -2.97 8.51
N PRO A 73 9.92 -2.94 9.82
CA PRO A 73 8.85 -2.13 10.36
C PRO A 73 9.17 -0.65 10.20
N PRO A 74 8.17 0.21 9.93
CA PRO A 74 8.39 1.65 9.72
C PRO A 74 8.82 2.40 10.99
N ARG A 75 8.54 1.81 12.17
CA ARG A 75 8.91 2.36 13.48
C ARG A 75 9.01 1.25 14.53
N PRO A 76 9.69 1.49 15.67
CA PRO A 76 9.71 0.53 16.77
C PRO A 76 8.30 0.13 17.20
N ARG A 77 8.12 -1.16 17.50
CA ARG A 77 6.85 -1.77 17.95
C ARG A 77 5.68 -1.67 16.96
N ALA A 78 5.92 -1.33 15.70
CA ALA A 78 4.88 -1.44 14.68
C ALA A 78 4.46 -2.90 14.48
N VAL A 79 3.16 -3.15 14.37
CA VAL A 79 2.60 -4.50 14.17
C VAL A 79 1.99 -4.57 12.78
N TRP A 80 2.40 -5.56 12.01
CA TRP A 80 1.78 -5.84 10.72
C TRP A 80 0.43 -6.53 10.91
N ILE A 81 -0.62 -5.94 10.36
CA ILE A 81 -1.94 -6.55 10.24
C ILE A 81 -2.08 -7.00 8.79
N GLY A 82 -2.05 -8.31 8.57
CA GLY A 82 -2.16 -8.91 7.23
C GLY A 82 -3.45 -8.53 6.51
N GLY A 83 -3.32 -8.30 5.21
CA GLY A 83 -4.48 -8.12 4.34
C GLY A 83 -5.33 -9.38 4.28
N ARG A 84 -6.60 -9.23 3.91
CA ARG A 84 -7.53 -10.36 3.83
C ARG A 84 -8.60 -10.14 2.77
N TRP A 85 -9.06 -11.25 2.21
CA TRP A 85 -10.31 -11.26 1.47
C TRP A 85 -11.49 -11.11 2.42
N VAL A 86 -12.39 -10.19 2.08
CA VAL A 86 -13.61 -9.91 2.82
C VAL A 86 -14.79 -10.22 1.91
N HIS A 87 -15.79 -10.92 2.44
CA HIS A 87 -17.06 -11.12 1.76
C HIS A 87 -17.99 -9.95 2.06
N GLY A 88 -18.51 -9.30 1.01
CA GLY A 88 -19.47 -8.21 1.12
C GLY A 88 -20.62 -8.36 0.12
N PRO A 89 -21.54 -7.38 0.06
CA PRO A 89 -22.77 -7.48 -0.74
C PRO A 89 -22.53 -7.64 -2.25
N ARG A 90 -21.39 -7.16 -2.77
CA ARG A 90 -21.03 -7.20 -4.19
C ARG A 90 -20.11 -8.38 -4.54
N GLY A 91 -19.83 -9.26 -3.58
CA GLY A 91 -18.88 -10.36 -3.69
C GLY A 91 -17.68 -10.19 -2.75
N TYR A 92 -16.59 -10.85 -3.09
CA TYR A 92 -15.34 -10.82 -2.34
C TYR A 92 -14.46 -9.67 -2.80
N PHE A 93 -13.82 -8.98 -1.87
CA PHE A 93 -12.85 -7.94 -2.20
C PHE A 93 -11.63 -8.06 -1.30
N TRP A 94 -10.48 -7.66 -1.82
CA TRP A 94 -9.24 -7.63 -1.05
C TRP A 94 -9.21 -6.37 -0.20
N ARG A 95 -8.95 -6.54 1.09
CA ARG A 95 -8.64 -5.45 2.00
C ARG A 95 -7.15 -5.50 2.34
N ASP A 96 -6.44 -4.45 1.99
CA ASP A 96 -4.99 -4.38 2.19
C ASP A 96 -4.59 -4.50 3.66
N GLY A 97 -3.40 -5.05 3.85
CA GLY A 97 -2.74 -5.07 5.13
C GLY A 97 -2.15 -3.70 5.46
N TYR A 98 -1.92 -3.45 6.73
CA TYR A 98 -1.37 -2.18 7.19
C TYR A 98 -0.57 -2.35 8.48
N TRP A 99 0.29 -1.37 8.74
CA TRP A 99 1.01 -1.25 10.00
C TRP A 99 0.14 -0.55 11.04
N ARG A 100 0.11 -1.08 12.26
CA ARG A 100 -0.52 -0.46 13.44
C ARG A 100 0.52 -0.03 14.47
#